data_AF-A0A550G9U1-F1
#
_entry.id   AF-A0A550G9U1-F1
#
_cell.length_a   1.000
_cell.length_b   1.000
_cell.length_c   1.000
_cell.angle_alpha   90.00
_cell.angle_beta   90.00
_cell.angle_gamma   90.00
#
_symmetry.space_group_name_H-M   'P 1'
#
loop_
_entity.id
_entity.type
_entity.pdbx_description
1 polymer ?
#
loop_
_entity_poly.entity_id
_entity_poly.type
_entity_poly.pdbx_seq_one_letter_code
_entity_poly.pdbx_strand_id
1 'polypeptide(L)'
;LFREGKLKALTATPTLAFGVNLPARTVIIQDYRRYEAGYGYYPIAVLEYKQMAGRAGRPKYDKHGEAILIAKTADEADYLMDSYIFAKPERIWSRLAVEKIIRGHVLATVASDFAKTETGVYEFFAKTFYAHQYDIKAIRSLLAKILQYLSDEEMLIFNGEKVSATKFGKRVSELYIDPESAVIIRDALQNEPASLTDFSLLHLITHTPDMGPVMRPYSNEIDKLAITMEDHMDEFFTQPPNEWDDHFAYEEFLGEVKTATVLKNWIEETTEDALIERFHVQPGDLYKTIENAKWLLHATDELAALFGRKQILPLTSELIERVTKGIKRELLPIVKLEAIGRVRGRIIFNAGYKTIDDIKQAALEDLKNLPLIGPRVAKRIKEQVGGFVRKEAWEKLDTVDEWKQKALSEF
;
A
#
# COMPACT_ATOMS: atom_id res chain seq x y z
N LEU A 1 5.17 14.78 21.12
CA LEU A 1 6.59 14.96 21.52
C LEU A 1 7.28 16.21 20.95
N PHE A 2 7.52 16.33 19.62
CA PHE A 2 8.22 17.50 19.04
C PHE A 2 7.42 18.80 19.15
N ARG A 3 6.13 18.78 18.80
CA ARG A 3 5.22 19.94 18.97
C ARG A 3 5.10 20.42 20.44
N GLU A 4 5.16 19.48 21.37
CA GLU A 4 5.16 19.75 22.82
C GLU A 4 6.51 20.27 23.34
N GLY A 5 7.54 20.35 22.48
CA GLY A 5 8.88 20.81 22.86
C GLY A 5 9.67 19.81 23.72
N LYS A 6 9.21 18.55 23.83
CA LYS A 6 9.92 17.48 24.55
C LYS A 6 11.09 16.93 23.72
N LEU A 7 10.90 16.79 22.40
CA LEU A 7 11.99 16.58 21.45
C LEU A 7 12.49 17.94 20.96
N LYS A 8 13.80 18.18 21.04
CA LYS A 8 14.41 19.46 20.67
C LYS A 8 14.85 19.52 19.20
N ALA A 9 15.21 18.38 18.64
CA ALA A 9 15.60 18.23 17.24
C ALA A 9 14.89 17.02 16.63
N LEU A 10 14.68 17.08 15.31
CA LEU A 10 14.10 16.00 14.51
C LEU A 10 14.86 15.97 13.18
N THR A 11 15.40 14.80 12.83
CA THR A 11 15.98 14.56 11.51
C THR A 11 14.98 13.74 10.71
N ALA A 12 14.69 14.13 9.47
CA ALA A 12 13.67 13.48 8.67
C ALA A 12 14.01 13.52 7.17
N THR A 13 13.52 12.51 6.44
CA THR A 13 13.52 12.50 4.97
C THR A 13 12.40 13.41 4.43
N PRO A 14 12.45 13.79 3.13
CA PRO A 14 11.49 14.74 2.55
C PRO A 14 10.02 14.36 2.74
N THR A 15 9.68 13.06 2.78
CA THR A 15 8.32 12.56 2.95
C THR A 15 7.63 13.13 4.19
N LEU A 16 8.34 13.22 5.32
CA LEU A 16 7.82 13.84 6.54
C LEU A 16 7.80 15.38 6.43
N ALA A 17 8.76 15.95 5.70
CA ALA A 17 8.84 17.38 5.40
C ALA A 17 7.72 17.86 4.46
N PHE A 18 6.86 16.99 3.94
CA PHE A 18 5.63 17.38 3.24
C PHE A 18 4.36 16.96 3.99
N GLY A 19 4.37 15.81 4.67
CA GLY A 19 3.16 15.19 5.21
C GLY A 19 2.60 15.77 6.51
N VAL A 20 3.37 16.55 7.28
CA VAL A 20 2.92 17.02 8.62
C VAL A 20 3.28 18.48 8.88
N ASN A 21 2.34 19.26 9.43
CA ASN A 21 2.61 20.66 9.82
C ASN A 21 3.45 20.71 11.12
N LEU A 22 4.78 20.70 10.98
CA LEU A 22 5.74 20.74 12.09
C LEU A 22 6.72 21.92 11.86
N PRO A 23 6.37 23.14 12.29
CA PRO A 23 7.29 24.26 12.22
C PRO A 23 8.37 24.16 13.29
N ALA A 24 9.57 24.62 12.98
CA ALA A 24 10.72 24.68 13.89
C ALA A 24 11.37 26.06 13.78
N ARG A 25 12.04 26.55 14.84
CA ARG A 25 12.73 27.85 14.75
C ARG A 25 13.79 27.84 13.64
N THR A 26 14.55 26.75 13.57
CA THR A 26 15.62 26.54 12.61
C THR A 26 15.37 25.26 11.83
N VAL A 27 15.53 25.32 10.51
CA VAL A 27 15.49 24.18 9.60
C VAL A 27 16.86 24.06 8.93
N ILE A 28 17.45 22.87 8.99
CA ILE A 28 18.74 22.58 8.36
C ILE A 28 18.47 21.59 7.22
N ILE A 29 18.84 21.97 6.01
CA ILE A 29 18.76 21.15 4.81
C ILE A 29 20.18 20.67 4.52
N GLN A 30 20.43 19.41 4.85
CA GLN A 30 21.77 18.82 4.81
C GLN A 30 22.24 18.51 3.39
N ASP A 31 21.34 18.08 2.51
CA ASP A 31 21.67 17.73 1.13
C ASP A 31 20.62 18.33 0.19
N TYR A 32 21.10 18.90 -0.92
CA TYR A 32 20.26 19.41 -2.01
C TYR A 32 20.15 18.40 -3.15
N ARG A 33 20.79 17.22 -3.05
CA ARG A 33 20.70 16.16 -4.04
C ARG A 33 19.93 14.96 -3.49
N ARG A 34 19.17 14.31 -4.37
CA ARG A 34 18.45 13.07 -4.09
C ARG A 34 18.79 12.05 -5.16
N TYR A 35 18.96 10.79 -4.74
CA TYR A 35 19.11 9.68 -5.66
C TYR A 35 17.76 9.31 -6.28
N GLU A 36 17.71 9.23 -7.60
CA GLU A 36 16.59 8.69 -8.37
C GLU A 36 17.07 7.45 -9.12
N ALA A 37 16.35 6.33 -8.96
CA ALA A 37 16.71 5.07 -9.62
C ALA A 37 16.74 5.24 -11.15
N GLY A 38 17.75 4.68 -11.81
CA GLY A 38 17.97 4.83 -13.25
C GLY A 38 18.65 6.14 -13.67
N TYR A 39 18.58 7.19 -12.86
CA TYR A 39 19.17 8.48 -13.18
C TYR A 39 20.45 8.74 -12.35
N GLY A 40 20.45 8.45 -11.05
CA GLY A 40 21.54 8.77 -10.13
C GLY A 40 21.20 9.93 -9.19
N TYR A 41 22.21 10.64 -8.67
CA TYR A 41 21.98 11.80 -7.78
C TYR A 41 21.67 13.07 -8.57
N TYR A 42 20.49 13.66 -8.35
CA TYR A 42 20.05 14.91 -8.98
C TYR A 42 19.69 15.96 -7.95
N PRO A 43 19.85 17.26 -8.28
CA PRO A 43 19.36 18.34 -7.43
C PRO A 43 17.86 18.25 -7.19
N ILE A 44 17.42 18.50 -5.95
CA ILE A 44 16.00 18.65 -5.61
C ILE A 44 15.44 19.89 -6.30
N ALA A 45 14.13 19.91 -6.54
CA ALA A 45 13.45 21.07 -7.09
C ALA A 45 13.54 22.28 -6.14
N VAL A 46 13.62 23.48 -6.70
CA VAL A 46 13.56 24.74 -5.94
C VAL A 46 12.28 24.81 -5.12
N LEU A 47 11.15 24.37 -5.68
CA LEU A 47 9.89 24.30 -4.93
C LEU A 47 10.00 23.41 -3.67
N GLU A 48 10.69 22.27 -3.74
CA GLU A 48 10.92 21.36 -2.62
C GLU A 48 11.81 22.01 -1.56
N TYR A 49 12.90 22.67 -1.98
CA TYR A 49 13.71 23.50 -1.08
C TYR A 49 12.89 24.58 -0.38
N LYS A 50 12.11 25.38 -1.12
CA LYS A 50 11.31 26.48 -0.56
C LYS A 50 10.27 25.97 0.44
N GLN A 51 9.68 24.79 0.19
CA GLN A 51 8.76 24.17 1.13
C GLN A 51 9.46 23.72 2.42
N MET A 52 10.66 23.14 2.35
CA MET A 52 11.45 22.81 3.54
C MET A 52 11.84 24.07 4.31
N ALA A 53 12.41 25.07 3.62
CA ALA A 53 12.81 26.34 4.21
C ALA A 53 11.62 27.09 4.86
N GLY A 54 10.43 27.01 4.24
CA GLY A 54 9.20 27.62 4.75
C GLY A 54 8.69 27.03 6.07
N ARG A 55 9.29 25.94 6.57
CA ARG A 55 9.00 25.38 7.91
C ARG A 55 9.78 26.07 9.03
N ALA A 56 10.75 26.92 8.67
CA ALA A 56 11.51 27.71 9.62
C ALA A 56 10.67 28.87 10.18
N GLY A 57 10.71 29.04 11.50
CA GLY A 57 9.92 30.02 12.25
C GLY A 57 8.58 29.46 12.73
N ARG A 58 8.37 29.48 14.05
CA ARG A 58 7.08 29.12 14.65
C ARG A 58 6.25 30.40 14.88
N PRO A 59 5.08 30.58 14.22
CA PRO A 59 4.35 31.85 14.20
C PRO A 59 4.04 32.48 15.57
N LYS A 60 3.89 31.68 16.63
CA LYS A 60 3.57 32.16 17.98
C LYS A 60 4.78 32.34 18.91
N TYR A 61 5.94 31.80 18.55
CA TYR A 61 7.06 31.67 19.48
C TYR A 61 8.32 32.41 19.01
N ASP A 62 8.54 32.49 17.71
CA ASP A 62 9.78 33.03 17.15
C ASP A 62 9.53 34.35 16.43
N LYS A 63 10.44 35.33 16.63
CA LYS A 63 10.41 36.59 15.89
C LYS A 63 10.90 36.45 14.44
N HIS A 64 11.76 35.47 14.20
CA HIS A 64 12.30 35.10 12.89
C HIS A 64 12.53 33.59 12.84
N GLY A 65 12.47 33.02 11.65
CA GLY A 65 12.89 31.65 11.36
C GLY A 65 14.21 31.63 10.59
N GLU A 66 15.01 30.59 10.79
CA GLU A 66 16.28 30.40 10.09
C GLU A 66 16.23 29.12 9.25
N ALA A 67 16.48 29.24 7.95
CA ALA A 67 16.67 28.10 7.06
C ALA A 67 18.12 28.07 6.59
N ILE A 68 18.80 26.95 6.83
CA ILE A 68 20.23 26.77 6.54
C ILE A 68 20.36 25.66 5.51
N LEU A 69 20.95 25.96 4.37
CA LEU A 69 21.34 24.98 3.35
C LEU A 69 22.83 24.73 3.43
N ILE A 70 23.24 23.47 3.62
CA ILE A 70 24.64 23.12 3.85
C ILE A 70 25.39 22.99 2.52
N ALA A 71 26.48 23.74 2.39
CA ALA A 71 27.48 23.60 1.34
C ALA A 71 28.80 23.05 1.91
N LYS A 72 29.56 22.33 1.08
CA LYS A 72 30.88 21.77 1.42
C LYS A 72 32.03 22.70 1.03
N THR A 73 31.84 23.57 0.05
CA THR A 73 32.83 24.56 -0.40
C THR A 73 32.21 25.95 -0.55
N ALA A 74 33.06 26.98 -0.65
CA ALA A 74 32.60 28.36 -0.90
C ALA A 74 31.91 28.48 -2.27
N ASP A 75 32.50 27.89 -3.32
CA ASP A 75 31.91 27.89 -4.66
C ASP A 75 30.53 27.19 -4.69
N GLU A 76 30.38 26.10 -3.93
CA GLU A 76 29.08 25.43 -3.79
C GLU A 76 28.08 26.31 -3.03
N ALA A 77 28.52 27.07 -2.02
CA ALA A 77 27.66 28.00 -1.31
C ALA A 77 27.11 29.11 -2.23
N ASP A 78 27.96 29.69 -3.08
CA ASP A 78 27.56 30.69 -4.07
C ASP A 78 26.56 30.10 -5.08
N TYR A 79 26.86 28.90 -5.61
CA TYR A 79 25.93 28.19 -6.51
C TYR A 79 24.57 27.92 -5.87
N LEU A 80 24.53 27.46 -4.62
CA LEU A 80 23.29 27.14 -3.91
C LEU A 80 22.50 28.40 -3.55
N MET A 81 23.19 29.52 -3.28
CA MET A 81 22.56 30.81 -3.07
C MET A 81 21.76 31.23 -4.32
N ASP A 82 22.38 31.18 -5.49
CA ASP A 82 21.72 31.54 -6.76
C ASP A 82 20.64 30.53 -7.14
N SER A 83 20.93 29.23 -7.03
CA SER A 83 20.06 28.15 -7.53
C SER A 83 18.86 27.85 -6.64
N TYR A 84 18.88 28.22 -5.37
CA TYR A 84 17.79 27.92 -4.42
C TYR A 84 17.29 29.15 -3.66
N ILE A 85 18.18 29.98 -3.11
CA ILE A 85 17.77 31.11 -2.25
C ILE A 85 17.22 32.25 -3.10
N PHE A 86 17.93 32.66 -4.15
CA PHE A 86 17.47 33.72 -5.06
C PHE A 86 16.59 33.20 -6.20
N ALA A 87 16.63 31.90 -6.49
CA ALA A 87 15.78 31.29 -7.49
C ALA A 87 14.28 31.36 -7.15
N LYS A 88 13.47 31.48 -8.21
CA LYS A 88 12.02 31.29 -8.15
C LYS A 88 11.70 29.80 -8.35
N PRO A 89 10.64 29.27 -7.71
CA PRO A 89 10.18 27.91 -7.96
C PRO A 89 9.92 27.63 -9.44
N GLU A 90 10.14 26.39 -9.84
CA GLU A 90 9.85 25.91 -11.19
C GLU A 90 8.36 26.09 -11.52
N ARG A 91 8.05 26.23 -12.81
CA ARG A 91 6.67 26.19 -13.28
C ARG A 91 6.09 24.79 -13.09
N ILE A 92 4.83 24.72 -12.71
CA ILE A 92 4.09 23.45 -12.62
C ILE A 92 3.72 23.00 -14.03
N TRP A 93 4.05 21.76 -14.37
CA TRP A 93 3.72 21.13 -15.64
C TRP A 93 2.77 19.96 -15.40
N SER A 94 1.74 19.84 -16.23
CA SER A 94 0.84 18.69 -16.21
C SER A 94 1.61 17.39 -16.47
N ARG A 95 1.32 16.36 -15.67
CA ARG A 95 1.84 15.00 -15.82
C ARG A 95 0.82 14.04 -16.45
N LEU A 96 -0.27 14.59 -16.99
CA LEU A 96 -1.40 13.78 -17.48
C LEU A 96 -1.04 12.88 -18.67
N ALA A 97 -0.11 13.28 -19.54
CA ALA A 97 0.23 12.53 -20.76
C ALA A 97 1.18 11.34 -20.54
N VAL A 98 1.12 10.70 -19.37
CA VAL A 98 1.78 9.42 -19.10
C VAL A 98 0.75 8.31 -19.31
N GLU A 99 1.05 7.33 -20.16
CA GLU A 99 0.09 6.29 -20.56
C GLU A 99 -0.53 5.57 -19.36
N LYS A 100 0.29 5.12 -18.41
CA LYS A 100 -0.15 4.48 -17.15
C LYS A 100 -1.17 5.33 -16.38
N ILE A 101 -1.00 6.65 -16.36
CA ILE A 101 -1.89 7.54 -15.61
C ILE A 101 -3.20 7.76 -16.38
N ILE A 102 -3.10 8.05 -17.68
CA ILE A 102 -4.27 8.49 -18.45
C ILE A 102 -5.19 7.33 -18.83
N ARG A 103 -4.68 6.10 -18.92
CA ARG A 103 -5.44 4.90 -19.30
C ARG A 103 -6.66 4.67 -18.41
N GLY A 104 -6.47 4.66 -17.09
CA GLY A 104 -7.56 4.57 -16.11
C GLY A 104 -8.56 5.73 -16.22
N HIS A 105 -8.08 6.95 -16.48
CA HIS A 105 -8.95 8.12 -16.65
C HIS A 105 -9.78 8.09 -17.94
N VAL A 106 -9.25 7.56 -19.04
CA VAL A 106 -10.01 7.35 -20.28
C VAL A 106 -11.14 6.37 -20.05
N LEU A 107 -10.84 5.21 -19.45
CA LEU A 107 -11.84 4.22 -19.11
C LEU A 107 -12.92 4.81 -18.20
N ALA A 108 -12.52 5.51 -17.13
CA ALA A 108 -13.45 6.13 -16.19
C ALA A 108 -14.35 7.19 -16.84
N THR A 109 -13.82 7.95 -17.81
CA THR A 109 -14.58 8.97 -18.55
C THR A 109 -15.72 8.33 -19.35
N VAL A 110 -15.47 7.18 -19.99
CA VAL A 110 -16.50 6.45 -20.73
C VAL A 110 -17.41 5.66 -19.79
N ALA A 111 -16.87 4.99 -18.78
CA ALA A 111 -17.62 4.17 -17.81
C ALA A 111 -18.60 5.00 -16.98
N SER A 112 -18.26 6.26 -16.68
CA SER A 112 -19.10 7.23 -15.96
C SER A 112 -20.01 8.06 -16.88
N ASP A 113 -20.11 7.71 -18.18
CA ASP A 113 -20.95 8.38 -19.18
C ASP A 113 -20.61 9.87 -19.43
N PHE A 114 -19.42 10.35 -19.03
CA PHE A 114 -18.96 11.72 -19.35
C PHE A 114 -18.67 11.90 -20.84
N ALA A 115 -18.25 10.83 -21.52
CA ALA A 115 -18.08 10.80 -22.97
C ALA A 115 -18.70 9.52 -23.54
N LYS A 116 -19.41 9.67 -24.67
CA LYS A 116 -20.11 8.57 -25.37
C LYS A 116 -19.64 8.38 -26.80
N THR A 117 -18.63 9.14 -27.23
CA THR A 117 -17.99 9.04 -28.55
C THR A 117 -16.50 9.29 -28.37
N GLU A 118 -15.68 8.85 -29.33
CA GLU A 118 -14.25 9.15 -29.36
C GLU A 118 -13.99 10.66 -29.33
N THR A 119 -14.75 11.43 -30.13
CA THR A 119 -14.70 12.90 -30.12
C THR A 119 -15.03 13.49 -28.75
N GLY A 120 -16.04 12.95 -28.05
CA GLY A 120 -16.39 13.39 -26.71
C GLY A 120 -15.27 13.15 -25.69
N VAL A 121 -14.50 12.06 -25.84
CA VAL A 121 -13.32 11.81 -25.00
C VAL A 121 -12.28 12.91 -25.27
N TYR A 122 -11.99 13.23 -26.54
CA TYR A 122 -11.07 14.32 -26.87
C TYR A 122 -11.52 15.67 -26.30
N GLU A 123 -12.80 16.01 -26.40
CA GLU A 123 -13.37 17.26 -25.85
C GLU A 123 -13.28 17.33 -24.33
N PHE A 124 -13.42 16.19 -23.64
CA PHE A 124 -13.22 16.12 -22.19
C PHE A 124 -11.76 16.44 -21.83
N PHE A 125 -10.81 15.75 -22.46
CA PHE A 125 -9.38 15.96 -22.20
C PHE A 125 -8.87 17.33 -22.69
N ALA A 126 -9.55 17.97 -23.64
CA ALA A 126 -9.30 19.34 -24.08
C ALA A 126 -9.45 20.39 -22.97
N LYS A 127 -10.22 20.07 -21.92
CA LYS A 127 -10.48 20.97 -20.77
C LYS A 127 -9.49 20.79 -19.62
N THR A 128 -8.50 19.90 -19.78
CA THR A 128 -7.52 19.60 -18.72
C THR A 128 -6.39 20.62 -18.68
N PHE A 129 -5.69 20.69 -17.55
CA PHE A 129 -4.49 21.53 -17.42
C PHE A 129 -3.41 21.15 -18.44
N TYR A 130 -3.36 19.88 -18.87
CA TYR A 130 -2.47 19.46 -19.96
C TYR A 130 -2.78 20.19 -21.26
N ALA A 131 -4.04 20.16 -21.70
CA ALA A 131 -4.48 20.82 -22.93
C ALA A 131 -4.40 22.36 -22.85
N HIS A 132 -4.41 22.94 -21.65
CA HIS A 132 -4.13 24.35 -21.46
C HIS A 132 -2.64 24.70 -21.67
N GLN A 133 -1.72 23.77 -21.37
CA GLN A 133 -0.28 24.00 -21.46
C GLN A 133 0.34 23.53 -22.78
N TYR A 134 -0.21 22.48 -23.39
CA TYR A 134 0.34 21.80 -24.56
C TYR A 134 -0.69 21.72 -25.69
N ASP A 135 -0.21 21.53 -26.92
CA ASP A 135 -1.09 21.31 -28.07
C ASP A 135 -1.86 19.98 -27.91
N ILE A 136 -3.17 20.04 -28.12
CA ILE A 136 -4.09 18.91 -28.05
C ILE A 136 -3.73 17.81 -29.06
N LYS A 137 -3.03 18.12 -30.15
CA LYS A 137 -2.62 17.12 -31.15
C LYS A 137 -1.77 16.00 -30.54
N ALA A 138 -0.91 16.32 -29.57
CA ALA A 138 -0.02 15.35 -28.94
C ALA A 138 -0.77 14.34 -28.05
N ILE A 139 -1.87 14.75 -27.40
CA ILE A 139 -2.66 13.85 -26.54
C ILE A 139 -3.65 13.02 -27.36
N ARG A 140 -4.11 13.49 -28.52
CA ARG A 140 -5.07 12.76 -29.35
C ARG A 140 -4.56 11.41 -29.81
N SER A 141 -3.31 11.31 -30.28
CA SER A 141 -2.72 10.02 -30.68
C SER A 141 -2.63 9.04 -29.51
N LEU A 142 -2.24 9.53 -28.32
CA LEU A 142 -2.20 8.72 -27.10
C LEU A 142 -3.59 8.24 -26.68
N LEU A 143 -4.59 9.13 -26.70
CA LEU A 143 -5.98 8.81 -26.39
C LEU A 143 -6.56 7.79 -27.38
N ALA A 144 -6.25 7.91 -28.67
CA ALA A 144 -6.65 6.94 -29.70
C ALA A 144 -6.05 5.55 -29.42
N LYS A 145 -4.74 5.49 -29.13
CA LYS A 145 -4.04 4.25 -28.76
C LYS A 145 -4.69 3.59 -27.54
N ILE A 146 -5.05 4.38 -26.53
CA ILE A 146 -5.66 3.87 -25.30
C ILE A 146 -7.09 3.39 -25.54
N LEU A 147 -7.89 4.12 -26.31
CA LEU A 147 -9.23 3.68 -26.68
C LEU A 147 -9.19 2.36 -27.46
N GLN A 148 -8.21 2.21 -28.36
CA GLN A 148 -7.96 0.96 -29.07
C GLN A 148 -7.60 -0.17 -28.10
N TYR A 149 -6.59 0.04 -27.23
CA TYR A 149 -6.20 -0.94 -26.22
C TYR A 149 -7.37 -1.38 -25.33
N LEU A 150 -8.16 -0.42 -24.81
CA LEU A 150 -9.32 -0.73 -23.97
C LEU A 150 -10.43 -1.47 -24.74
N SER A 151 -10.52 -1.28 -26.06
CA SER A 151 -11.43 -2.05 -26.91
C SER A 151 -10.92 -3.46 -27.15
N ASP A 152 -9.63 -3.60 -27.46
CA ASP A 152 -8.98 -4.89 -27.71
C ASP A 152 -9.04 -5.78 -26.46
N GLU A 153 -8.93 -5.17 -25.27
CA GLU A 153 -9.03 -5.83 -23.97
C GLU A 153 -10.48 -5.96 -23.44
N GLU A 154 -11.49 -5.78 -24.31
CA GLU A 154 -12.91 -5.97 -24.01
C GLU A 154 -13.46 -5.10 -22.86
N MET A 155 -12.81 -3.97 -22.55
CA MET A 155 -13.30 -3.00 -21.56
C MET A 155 -14.24 -1.97 -22.17
N LEU A 156 -14.05 -1.65 -23.45
CA LEU A 156 -14.91 -0.76 -24.23
C LEU A 156 -15.49 -1.49 -25.44
N ILE A 157 -16.69 -1.08 -25.86
CA ILE A 157 -17.33 -1.52 -27.10
C ILE A 157 -17.66 -0.29 -27.95
N PHE A 158 -17.34 -0.38 -29.23
CA PHE A 158 -17.69 0.61 -30.24
C PHE A 158 -18.91 0.14 -31.06
N ASN A 159 -19.97 0.94 -31.06
CA ASN A 159 -21.19 0.74 -31.85
C ASN A 159 -21.33 1.92 -32.82
N GLY A 160 -20.65 1.82 -33.96
CA GLY A 160 -20.46 2.97 -34.85
C GLY A 160 -19.63 4.05 -34.15
N GLU A 161 -20.14 5.28 -34.09
CA GLU A 161 -19.46 6.40 -33.41
C GLU A 161 -19.60 6.37 -31.87
N LYS A 162 -20.49 5.52 -31.34
CA LYS A 162 -20.74 5.45 -29.90
C LYS A 162 -19.75 4.50 -29.23
N VAL A 163 -19.14 4.96 -28.14
CA VAL A 163 -18.31 4.15 -27.25
C VAL A 163 -19.02 3.96 -25.91
N SER A 164 -18.98 2.75 -25.38
CA SER A 164 -19.55 2.42 -24.07
C SER A 164 -18.69 1.39 -23.34
N ALA A 165 -18.59 1.49 -22.02
CA ALA A 165 -17.87 0.52 -21.22
C ALA A 165 -18.66 -0.79 -21.05
N THR A 166 -17.96 -1.93 -21.15
CA THR A 166 -18.51 -3.26 -20.88
C THR A 166 -18.74 -3.46 -19.38
N LYS A 167 -19.35 -4.59 -18.98
CA LYS A 167 -19.44 -4.94 -17.54
C LYS A 167 -18.06 -5.04 -16.91
N PHE A 168 -17.09 -5.59 -17.64
CA PHE A 168 -15.69 -5.66 -17.21
C PHE A 168 -15.09 -4.26 -17.07
N GLY A 169 -15.13 -3.43 -18.13
CA GLY A 169 -14.58 -2.08 -18.07
C GLY A 169 -15.22 -1.19 -16.99
N LYS A 170 -16.54 -1.31 -16.77
CA LYS A 170 -17.22 -0.63 -15.66
C LYS A 170 -16.69 -1.11 -14.32
N ARG A 171 -16.56 -2.43 -14.12
CA ARG A 171 -16.07 -2.98 -12.85
C ARG A 171 -14.62 -2.57 -12.56
N VAL A 172 -13.76 -2.56 -13.58
CA VAL A 172 -12.38 -2.06 -13.48
C VAL A 172 -12.35 -0.60 -13.03
N SER A 173 -13.18 0.25 -13.64
CA SER A 173 -13.30 1.66 -13.24
C SER A 173 -13.82 1.84 -11.81
N GLU A 174 -14.79 1.01 -11.36
CA GLU A 174 -15.34 1.06 -10.00
C GLU A 174 -14.34 0.59 -8.94
N LEU A 175 -13.51 -0.40 -9.28
CA LEU A 175 -12.44 -0.92 -8.42
C LEU A 175 -11.23 0.02 -8.34
N TYR A 176 -11.17 1.02 -9.23
CA TYR A 176 -10.11 2.02 -9.33
C TYR A 176 -8.72 1.44 -9.63
N ILE A 177 -8.65 0.25 -10.22
CA ILE A 177 -7.40 -0.41 -10.63
C ILE A 177 -6.98 0.05 -12.04
N ASP A 178 -5.69 0.00 -12.33
CA ASP A 178 -5.18 0.18 -13.68
C ASP A 178 -5.78 -0.88 -14.62
N PRO A 179 -6.22 -0.51 -15.83
CA PRO A 179 -6.68 -1.48 -16.82
C PRO A 179 -5.68 -2.60 -17.13
N GLU A 180 -4.38 -2.37 -17.05
CA GLU A 180 -3.35 -3.42 -17.21
C GLU A 180 -3.42 -4.45 -16.09
N SER A 181 -3.51 -4.00 -14.84
CA SER A 181 -3.68 -4.88 -13.68
C SER A 181 -4.93 -5.73 -13.83
N ALA A 182 -6.02 -5.14 -14.33
CA ALA A 182 -7.26 -5.88 -14.57
C ALA A 182 -7.13 -6.94 -15.67
N VAL A 183 -6.37 -6.66 -16.74
CA VAL A 183 -6.07 -7.63 -17.80
C VAL A 183 -5.24 -8.79 -17.25
N ILE A 184 -4.16 -8.49 -16.51
CA ILE A 184 -3.32 -9.50 -15.85
C ILE A 184 -4.18 -10.41 -14.95
N ILE A 185 -5.05 -9.82 -14.13
CA ILE A 185 -5.95 -10.58 -13.26
C ILE A 185 -6.95 -11.39 -14.10
N ARG A 186 -7.60 -10.81 -15.12
CA ARG A 186 -8.54 -11.52 -16.00
C ARG A 186 -7.88 -12.75 -16.62
N ASP A 187 -6.68 -12.60 -17.17
CA ASP A 187 -5.98 -13.67 -17.90
C ASP A 187 -5.51 -14.77 -16.96
N ALA A 188 -5.03 -14.40 -15.76
CA ALA A 188 -4.73 -15.33 -14.67
C ALA A 188 -5.97 -16.11 -14.23
N LEU A 189 -7.12 -15.45 -14.07
CA LEU A 189 -8.40 -16.08 -13.75
C LEU A 189 -8.90 -17.01 -14.88
N GLN A 190 -8.39 -16.88 -16.10
CA GLN A 190 -8.73 -17.77 -17.22
C GLN A 190 -7.80 -18.99 -17.32
N ASN A 191 -6.55 -18.85 -16.89
CA ASN A 191 -5.51 -19.87 -16.98
C ASN A 191 -4.92 -20.13 -15.60
N GLU A 192 -5.57 -21.03 -14.84
CA GLU A 192 -5.12 -21.37 -13.48
C GLU A 192 -3.77 -22.10 -13.48
N PRO A 193 -2.93 -21.86 -12.46
CA PRO A 193 -1.67 -22.58 -12.28
C PRO A 193 -1.93 -24.05 -11.95
N ALA A 194 -0.87 -24.86 -12.02
CA ALA A 194 -0.94 -26.27 -11.64
C ALA A 194 -1.33 -26.47 -10.16
N SER A 195 -0.87 -25.55 -9.30
CA SER A 195 -1.20 -25.51 -7.87
C SER A 195 -1.71 -24.12 -7.47
N LEU A 196 -2.99 -24.03 -7.11
CA LEU A 196 -3.60 -22.78 -6.65
C LEU A 196 -3.52 -22.69 -5.11
N THR A 197 -2.71 -21.76 -4.60
CA THR A 197 -2.53 -21.56 -3.15
C THR A 197 -2.64 -20.08 -2.75
N ASP A 198 -2.46 -19.80 -1.45
CA ASP A 198 -2.26 -18.42 -0.95
C ASP A 198 -1.14 -17.71 -1.73
N PHE A 199 -0.01 -18.39 -1.99
CA PHE A 199 1.15 -17.79 -2.62
C PHE A 199 0.88 -17.45 -4.09
N SER A 200 0.13 -18.28 -4.82
CA SER A 200 -0.33 -17.98 -6.19
C SER A 200 -1.07 -16.64 -6.26
N LEU A 201 -2.03 -16.42 -5.35
CA LEU A 201 -2.84 -15.19 -5.32
C LEU A 201 -2.04 -13.99 -4.83
N LEU A 202 -1.14 -14.18 -3.85
CA LEU A 202 -0.23 -13.13 -3.39
C LEU A 202 0.73 -12.71 -4.50
N HIS A 203 1.28 -13.66 -5.26
CA HIS A 203 2.15 -13.36 -6.39
C HIS A 203 1.39 -12.67 -7.52
N LEU A 204 0.17 -13.12 -7.84
CA LEU A 204 -0.67 -12.50 -8.87
C LEU A 204 -0.84 -11.01 -8.61
N ILE A 205 -1.24 -10.63 -7.40
CA ILE A 205 -1.41 -9.21 -7.07
C ILE A 205 -0.07 -8.47 -7.09
N THR A 206 1.05 -9.09 -6.72
CA THR A 206 2.36 -8.41 -6.76
C THR A 206 2.89 -8.21 -8.17
N HIS A 207 2.46 -9.02 -9.12
CA HIS A 207 2.78 -8.90 -10.54
C HIS A 207 2.00 -7.78 -11.25
N THR A 208 0.99 -7.19 -10.58
CA THR A 208 0.21 -6.11 -11.17
C THR A 208 0.89 -4.73 -11.07
N PRO A 209 0.74 -3.84 -12.07
CA PRO A 209 1.29 -2.48 -12.01
C PRO A 209 0.78 -1.59 -10.87
N ASP A 210 -0.35 -1.95 -10.26
CA ASP A 210 -0.91 -1.28 -9.08
C ASP A 210 -0.22 -1.69 -7.78
N MET A 211 0.52 -2.80 -7.75
CA MET A 211 1.34 -3.14 -6.60
C MET A 211 2.48 -2.14 -6.49
N GLY A 212 2.48 -1.36 -5.40
CA GLY A 212 3.54 -0.43 -5.09
C GLY A 212 3.62 -0.13 -3.59
N PRO A 213 4.80 -0.19 -2.95
CA PRO A 213 6.09 -0.56 -3.52
C PRO A 213 6.23 -2.08 -3.71
N VAL A 214 6.77 -2.51 -4.85
CA VAL A 214 7.37 -3.84 -5.00
C VAL A 214 8.75 -3.81 -4.35
N MET A 215 9.05 -4.80 -3.51
CA MET A 215 10.26 -4.82 -2.71
C MET A 215 11.46 -5.21 -3.55
N ARG A 216 12.43 -4.31 -3.66
CA ARG A 216 13.66 -4.59 -4.41
C ARG A 216 14.46 -5.74 -3.75
N PRO A 217 14.93 -6.74 -4.53
CA PRO A 217 15.92 -7.70 -4.08
C PRO A 217 17.25 -7.02 -3.75
N TYR A 218 17.85 -7.35 -2.60
CA TYR A 218 19.25 -7.00 -2.36
C TYR A 218 20.16 -8.07 -3.00
N SER A 219 21.39 -7.69 -3.38
CA SER A 219 22.31 -8.61 -4.06
C SER A 219 22.61 -9.89 -3.27
N ASN A 220 22.56 -9.84 -1.93
CA ASN A 220 22.74 -11.00 -1.06
C ASN A 220 21.46 -11.86 -0.87
N GLU A 221 20.33 -11.44 -1.44
CA GLU A 221 19.06 -12.17 -1.39
C GLU A 221 18.74 -12.89 -2.70
N ILE A 222 19.37 -12.50 -3.82
CA ILE A 222 19.05 -12.98 -5.17
C ILE A 222 19.02 -14.52 -5.24
N ASP A 223 20.09 -15.19 -4.82
CA ASP A 223 20.18 -16.66 -4.88
C ASP A 223 19.04 -17.35 -4.11
N LYS A 224 18.68 -16.80 -2.94
CA LYS A 224 17.60 -17.34 -2.11
C LYS A 224 16.23 -17.11 -2.73
N LEU A 225 16.03 -15.96 -3.37
CA LEU A 225 14.79 -15.63 -4.07
C LEU A 225 14.63 -16.48 -5.33
N ALA A 226 15.71 -16.76 -6.05
CA ALA A 226 15.71 -17.67 -7.19
C ALA A 226 15.30 -19.09 -6.76
N ILE A 227 15.86 -19.63 -5.67
CA ILE A 227 15.43 -20.92 -5.10
C ILE A 227 13.94 -20.88 -4.70
N THR A 228 13.50 -19.80 -4.04
CA THR A 228 12.09 -19.65 -3.64
C THR A 228 11.17 -19.60 -4.88
N MET A 229 11.60 -18.95 -5.95
CA MET A 229 10.88 -18.91 -7.22
C MET A 229 10.76 -20.32 -7.82
N GLU A 230 11.85 -21.08 -7.86
CA GLU A 230 11.85 -22.46 -8.37
C GLU A 230 10.94 -23.38 -7.53
N ASP A 231 10.97 -23.27 -6.21
CA ASP A 231 10.13 -24.05 -5.28
C ASP A 231 8.63 -23.79 -5.48
N HIS A 232 8.27 -22.60 -5.97
CA HIS A 232 6.89 -22.16 -6.20
C HIS A 232 6.51 -22.11 -7.69
N MET A 233 7.30 -22.69 -8.59
CA MET A 233 7.10 -22.59 -10.04
C MET A 233 5.72 -23.07 -10.51
N ASP A 234 5.19 -24.12 -9.87
CA ASP A 234 3.85 -24.67 -10.16
C ASP A 234 2.69 -23.77 -9.69
N GLU A 235 2.98 -22.71 -8.93
CA GLU A 235 2.00 -21.83 -8.31
C GLU A 235 1.82 -20.50 -9.05
N PHE A 236 2.69 -20.16 -10.02
CA PHE A 236 2.62 -18.90 -10.73
C PHE A 236 1.61 -18.91 -11.89
N PHE A 237 0.83 -17.83 -11.99
CA PHE A 237 -0.05 -17.57 -13.13
C PHE A 237 0.71 -17.11 -14.39
N THR A 238 1.92 -16.60 -14.21
CA THR A 238 2.80 -16.13 -15.30
C THR A 238 4.13 -16.88 -15.21
N GLN A 239 4.72 -17.16 -16.38
CA GLN A 239 6.02 -17.82 -16.41
C GLN A 239 7.10 -16.81 -16.02
N PRO A 240 8.08 -17.21 -15.18
CA PRO A 240 9.19 -16.34 -14.86
C PRO A 240 9.98 -16.01 -16.14
N PRO A 241 10.44 -14.76 -16.31
CA PRO A 241 11.30 -14.40 -17.43
C PRO A 241 12.63 -15.17 -17.35
N ASN A 242 13.28 -15.37 -18.50
CA ASN A 242 14.60 -15.99 -18.53
C ASN A 242 15.67 -14.95 -18.18
N GLU A 243 16.50 -15.24 -17.17
CA GLU A 243 17.58 -14.35 -16.71
C GLU A 243 18.55 -13.93 -17.81
N TRP A 244 18.84 -14.82 -18.75
CA TRP A 244 19.80 -14.59 -19.83
C TRP A 244 19.21 -13.76 -20.98
N ASP A 245 17.90 -13.84 -21.17
CA ASP A 245 17.19 -13.08 -22.20
C ASP A 245 16.90 -11.65 -21.73
N ASP A 246 16.44 -11.51 -20.48
CA ASP A 246 16.13 -10.21 -19.87
C ASP A 246 16.42 -10.22 -18.36
N HIS A 247 17.64 -9.81 -18.01
CA HIS A 247 18.09 -9.72 -16.62
C HIS A 247 17.27 -8.71 -15.80
N PHE A 248 16.78 -7.63 -16.41
CA PHE A 248 16.01 -6.62 -15.68
C PHE A 248 14.63 -7.13 -15.32
N ALA A 249 13.92 -7.73 -16.27
CA ALA A 249 12.62 -8.37 -16.01
C ALA A 249 12.74 -9.48 -14.96
N TYR A 250 13.85 -10.23 -14.97
CA TYR A 250 14.14 -11.25 -13.96
C TYR A 250 14.34 -10.65 -12.57
N GLU A 251 15.13 -9.58 -12.41
CA GLU A 251 15.29 -8.90 -11.10
C GLU A 251 13.95 -8.33 -10.60
N GLU A 252 13.12 -7.78 -11.50
CA GLU A 252 11.77 -7.29 -11.17
C GLU A 252 10.87 -8.43 -10.68
N PHE A 253 10.85 -9.56 -11.38
CA PHE A 253 10.09 -10.75 -10.99
C PHE A 253 10.55 -11.30 -9.63
N LEU A 254 11.86 -11.33 -9.35
CA LEU A 254 12.36 -11.69 -8.02
C LEU A 254 11.90 -10.70 -6.93
N GLY A 255 11.71 -9.43 -7.27
CA GLY A 255 11.10 -8.44 -6.38
C GLY A 255 9.63 -8.73 -6.07
N GLU A 256 8.87 -9.22 -7.05
CA GLU A 256 7.50 -9.71 -6.87
C GLU A 256 7.47 -10.92 -5.94
N VAL A 257 8.32 -11.92 -6.20
CA VAL A 257 8.51 -13.12 -5.36
C VAL A 257 8.87 -12.73 -3.93
N LYS A 258 9.79 -11.78 -3.74
CA LYS A 258 10.15 -11.25 -2.41
C LYS A 258 8.92 -10.64 -1.72
N THR A 259 8.16 -9.81 -2.44
CA THR A 259 6.98 -9.12 -1.90
C THR A 259 5.90 -10.14 -1.50
N ALA A 260 5.63 -11.12 -2.35
CA ALA A 260 4.69 -12.22 -2.07
C ALA A 260 5.16 -13.06 -0.87
N THR A 261 6.46 -13.32 -0.76
CA THR A 261 7.07 -14.04 0.37
C THR A 261 6.88 -13.28 1.69
N VAL A 262 7.05 -11.96 1.69
CA VAL A 262 6.83 -11.12 2.87
C VAL A 262 5.36 -11.16 3.29
N LEU A 263 4.43 -11.00 2.34
CA LEU A 263 2.99 -11.13 2.60
C LEU A 263 2.62 -12.52 3.12
N LYS A 264 3.26 -13.57 2.59
CA LYS A 264 3.05 -14.95 3.07
C LYS A 264 3.55 -15.11 4.52
N ASN A 265 4.73 -14.61 4.85
CA ASN A 265 5.23 -14.66 6.23
C ASN A 265 4.38 -13.80 7.19
N TRP A 266 3.80 -12.70 6.70
CA TRP A 266 2.86 -11.87 7.44
C TRP A 266 1.58 -12.63 7.82
N ILE A 267 0.95 -13.34 6.87
CA ILE A 267 -0.24 -14.17 7.15
C ILE A 267 0.08 -15.50 7.86
N GLU A 268 1.36 -15.86 7.97
CA GLU A 268 1.85 -16.95 8.81
C GLU A 268 2.28 -16.48 10.21
N GLU A 269 1.90 -15.25 10.57
CA GLU A 269 2.13 -14.65 11.87
C GLU A 269 3.61 -14.45 12.25
N THR A 270 4.47 -14.14 11.28
CA THR A 270 5.84 -13.63 11.54
C THR A 270 5.80 -12.18 12.04
N THR A 271 6.40 -11.88 13.19
CA THR A 271 6.36 -10.55 13.83
C THR A 271 6.91 -9.46 12.91
N GLU A 272 6.41 -8.22 13.05
CA GLU A 272 6.88 -7.08 12.24
C GLU A 272 8.40 -6.92 12.32
N ASP A 273 8.98 -6.94 13.53
CA ASP A 273 10.44 -6.83 13.73
C ASP A 273 11.20 -7.91 12.97
N ALA A 274 10.74 -9.17 13.05
CA ALA A 274 11.35 -10.28 12.32
C ALA A 274 11.21 -10.14 10.79
N LEU A 275 10.10 -9.58 10.29
CA LEU A 275 9.96 -9.29 8.86
C LEU A 275 10.93 -8.20 8.41
N ILE A 276 11.05 -7.13 9.20
CA ILE A 276 11.95 -6.00 8.96
C ILE A 276 13.41 -6.47 8.95
N GLU A 277 13.81 -7.26 9.94
CA GLU A 277 15.17 -7.79 10.06
C GLU A 277 15.50 -8.81 8.97
N ARG A 278 14.58 -9.75 8.68
CA ARG A 278 14.83 -10.86 7.75
C ARG A 278 14.80 -10.45 6.28
N PHE A 279 13.93 -9.51 5.91
CA PHE A 279 13.68 -9.13 4.51
C PHE A 279 14.13 -7.69 4.20
N HIS A 280 14.73 -7.00 5.17
CA HIS A 280 15.19 -5.62 5.06
C HIS A 280 14.08 -4.66 4.58
N VAL A 281 12.85 -4.89 5.07
CA VAL A 281 11.65 -4.10 4.73
C VAL A 281 11.49 -2.95 5.72
N GLN A 282 11.12 -1.77 5.24
CA GLN A 282 10.81 -0.66 6.14
C GLN A 282 9.37 -0.79 6.67
N PRO A 283 9.08 -0.42 7.94
CA PRO A 283 7.73 -0.53 8.51
C PRO A 283 6.65 0.16 7.69
N GLY A 284 6.96 1.34 7.12
CA GLY A 284 6.04 2.11 6.29
C GLY A 284 5.73 1.43 4.96
N ASP A 285 6.71 0.72 4.38
CA ASP A 285 6.51 -0.03 3.14
C ASP A 285 5.68 -1.27 3.39
N LEU A 286 5.95 -2.01 4.48
CA LEU A 286 5.13 -3.15 4.88
C LEU A 286 3.65 -2.78 5.01
N TYR A 287 3.34 -1.68 5.71
CA TYR A 287 1.95 -1.23 5.87
C TYR A 287 1.29 -0.88 4.52
N LYS A 288 2.00 -0.16 3.63
CA LYS A 288 1.49 0.15 2.29
C LYS A 288 1.26 -1.10 1.46
N THR A 289 2.20 -2.06 1.49
CA THR A 289 2.07 -3.33 0.77
C THR A 289 0.87 -4.12 1.28
N ILE A 290 0.60 -4.14 2.59
CA ILE A 290 -0.57 -4.80 3.17
C ILE A 290 -1.89 -4.13 2.70
N GLU A 291 -1.98 -2.80 2.74
CA GLU A 291 -3.18 -2.08 2.29
C GLU A 291 -3.43 -2.28 0.79
N ASN A 292 -2.37 -2.23 -0.04
CA ASN A 292 -2.49 -2.46 -1.47
C ASN A 292 -2.82 -3.92 -1.78
N ALA A 293 -2.22 -4.87 -1.06
CA ALA A 293 -2.56 -6.29 -1.19
C ALA A 293 -4.04 -6.55 -0.86
N LYS A 294 -4.56 -5.95 0.21
CA LYS A 294 -5.98 -6.04 0.56
C LYS A 294 -6.88 -5.52 -0.58
N TRP A 295 -6.57 -4.34 -1.12
CA TRP A 295 -7.33 -3.74 -2.21
C TRP A 295 -7.27 -4.58 -3.50
N LEU A 296 -6.10 -5.07 -3.89
CA LEU A 296 -5.91 -5.87 -5.09
C LEU A 296 -6.50 -7.28 -4.98
N LEU A 297 -6.45 -7.90 -3.79
CA LEU A 297 -7.15 -9.15 -3.53
C LEU A 297 -8.66 -8.98 -3.60
N HIS A 298 -9.19 -7.86 -3.09
CA HIS A 298 -10.61 -7.52 -3.26
C HIS A 298 -10.97 -7.30 -4.73
N ALA A 299 -10.13 -6.61 -5.50
CA ALA A 299 -10.32 -6.48 -6.94
C ALA A 299 -10.31 -7.84 -7.65
N THR A 300 -9.41 -8.74 -7.25
CA THR A 300 -9.32 -10.12 -7.76
C THR A 300 -10.58 -10.92 -7.43
N ASP A 301 -11.10 -10.83 -6.21
CA ASP A 301 -12.36 -11.48 -5.77
C ASP A 301 -13.56 -11.01 -6.62
N GLU A 302 -13.67 -9.70 -6.84
CA GLU A 302 -14.76 -9.09 -7.62
C GLU A 302 -14.68 -9.44 -9.12
N LEU A 303 -13.49 -9.48 -9.69
CA LEU A 303 -13.29 -9.94 -11.07
C LEU A 303 -13.54 -11.45 -11.19
N ALA A 304 -13.10 -12.26 -10.22
CA ALA A 304 -13.41 -13.69 -10.18
C ALA A 304 -14.92 -13.93 -10.13
N ALA A 305 -15.68 -13.13 -9.36
CA ALA A 305 -17.13 -13.21 -9.34
C ALA A 305 -17.75 -12.84 -10.69
N LEU A 306 -17.26 -11.76 -11.33
CA LEU A 306 -17.72 -11.31 -12.65
C LEU A 306 -17.50 -12.37 -13.74
N PHE A 307 -16.35 -13.05 -13.73
CA PHE A 307 -16.00 -14.11 -14.69
C PHE A 307 -16.48 -15.51 -14.27
N GLY A 308 -17.18 -15.63 -13.14
CA GLY A 308 -17.78 -16.89 -12.68
C GLY A 308 -16.78 -17.92 -12.13
N ARG A 309 -15.60 -17.50 -11.66
CA ARG A 309 -14.54 -18.35 -11.08
C ARG A 309 -14.80 -18.65 -9.59
N LYS A 310 -15.81 -19.47 -9.33
CA LYS A 310 -16.32 -19.77 -7.98
C LYS A 310 -15.31 -20.43 -7.04
N GLN A 311 -14.32 -21.14 -7.57
CA GLN A 311 -13.26 -21.81 -6.83
C GLN A 311 -12.27 -20.82 -6.18
N ILE A 312 -12.12 -19.63 -6.76
CA ILE A 312 -11.20 -18.60 -6.27
C ILE A 312 -11.83 -17.80 -5.13
N LEU A 313 -13.14 -17.55 -5.18
CA LEU A 313 -13.86 -16.69 -4.21
C LEU A 313 -13.63 -17.06 -2.73
N PRO A 314 -13.70 -18.33 -2.28
CA PRO A 314 -13.44 -18.66 -0.89
C PRO A 314 -11.99 -18.39 -0.49
N LEU A 315 -11.05 -18.61 -1.41
CA LEU A 315 -9.62 -18.40 -1.18
C LEU A 315 -9.31 -16.90 -1.06
N THR A 316 -9.79 -16.08 -2.00
CA THR A 316 -9.59 -14.62 -1.98
C THR A 316 -10.28 -13.96 -0.80
N SER A 317 -11.54 -14.29 -0.53
CA SER A 317 -12.28 -13.75 0.61
C SER A 317 -11.61 -14.06 1.95
N GLU A 318 -11.08 -15.28 2.12
CA GLU A 318 -10.30 -15.63 3.31
C GLU A 318 -8.97 -14.89 3.37
N LEU A 319 -8.24 -14.84 2.25
CA LEU A 319 -6.92 -14.23 2.16
C LEU A 319 -6.97 -12.72 2.43
N ILE A 320 -8.02 -12.02 2.00
CA ILE A 320 -8.25 -10.59 2.31
C ILE A 320 -8.27 -10.36 3.82
N GLU A 321 -9.02 -11.17 4.59
CA GLU A 321 -9.08 -11.07 6.04
C GLU A 321 -7.73 -11.40 6.69
N ARG A 322 -7.05 -12.44 6.20
CA ARG A 322 -5.73 -12.87 6.71
C ARG A 322 -4.65 -11.84 6.44
N VAL A 323 -4.60 -11.23 5.25
CA VAL A 323 -3.68 -10.14 4.91
C VAL A 323 -3.98 -8.89 5.72
N THR A 324 -5.26 -8.51 5.85
CA THR A 324 -5.66 -7.34 6.65
C THR A 324 -5.19 -7.45 8.10
N LYS A 325 -5.26 -8.65 8.69
CA LYS A 325 -5.01 -8.86 10.12
C LYS A 325 -3.64 -9.48 10.42
N GLY A 326 -2.95 -10.03 9.42
CA GLY A 326 -1.69 -10.76 9.56
C GLY A 326 -1.81 -12.08 10.29
N ILE A 327 -2.85 -12.86 10.02
CA ILE A 327 -3.21 -14.04 10.83
C ILE A 327 -3.25 -15.33 10.02
N LYS A 328 -2.98 -16.44 10.69
CA LYS A 328 -3.25 -17.78 10.17
C LYS A 328 -4.75 -18.04 10.10
N ARG A 329 -5.14 -18.97 9.23
CA ARG A 329 -6.54 -19.38 9.00
C ARG A 329 -7.30 -19.70 10.29
N GLU A 330 -6.65 -20.40 11.21
CA GLU A 330 -7.24 -20.84 12.49
C GLU A 330 -7.65 -19.70 13.44
N LEU A 331 -7.12 -18.49 13.27
CA LEU A 331 -7.50 -17.33 14.08
C LEU A 331 -8.70 -16.55 13.53
N LEU A 332 -9.14 -16.82 12.30
CA LEU A 332 -10.25 -16.10 11.66
C LEU A 332 -11.53 -16.02 12.51
N PRO A 333 -11.95 -17.06 13.25
CA PRO A 333 -13.15 -16.97 14.09
C PRO A 333 -13.00 -15.96 15.24
N ILE A 334 -11.79 -15.83 15.81
CA ILE A 334 -11.53 -15.07 17.03
C ILE A 334 -11.26 -13.59 16.73
N VAL A 335 -10.50 -13.31 15.67
CA VAL A 335 -10.04 -11.95 15.30
C VAL A 335 -11.14 -11.14 14.61
N LYS A 336 -12.38 -11.66 14.57
CA LYS A 336 -13.59 -10.88 14.24
C LYS A 336 -14.05 -10.00 15.39
N LEU A 337 -13.65 -10.32 16.63
CA LEU A 337 -14.03 -9.56 17.81
C LEU A 337 -13.23 -8.24 17.90
N GLU A 338 -13.92 -7.16 18.24
CA GLU A 338 -13.29 -5.86 18.45
C GLU A 338 -12.22 -5.95 19.55
N ALA A 339 -11.15 -5.16 19.37
CA ALA A 339 -9.98 -5.10 20.25
C ALA A 339 -9.11 -6.38 20.27
N ILE A 340 -9.45 -7.42 19.50
CA ILE A 340 -8.58 -8.57 19.27
C ILE A 340 -7.85 -8.39 17.94
N GLY A 341 -6.57 -7.99 18.02
CA GLY A 341 -5.64 -8.09 16.90
C GLY A 341 -4.91 -9.43 16.91
N ARG A 342 -4.05 -9.65 15.91
CA ARG A 342 -3.22 -10.85 15.74
C ARG A 342 -2.57 -11.38 17.03
N VAL A 343 -1.84 -10.53 17.76
CA VAL A 343 -1.09 -10.93 18.96
C VAL A 343 -2.03 -11.46 20.05
N ARG A 344 -3.10 -10.70 20.35
CA ARG A 344 -4.11 -11.11 21.35
C ARG A 344 -4.86 -12.35 20.90
N GLY A 345 -5.23 -12.44 19.61
CA GLY A 345 -5.89 -13.60 19.04
C GLY A 345 -5.06 -14.87 19.22
N ARG A 346 -3.76 -14.80 18.95
CA ARG A 346 -2.83 -15.92 19.15
C ARG A 346 -2.72 -16.35 20.61
N ILE A 347 -2.67 -15.39 21.54
CA ILE A 347 -2.64 -15.69 22.99
C ILE A 347 -3.91 -16.44 23.42
N ILE A 348 -5.08 -15.97 22.98
CA ILE A 348 -6.39 -16.59 23.28
C ILE A 348 -6.44 -18.01 22.71
N PHE A 349 -6.01 -18.19 21.46
CA PHE A 349 -6.00 -19.48 20.79
C PHE A 349 -5.07 -20.48 21.47
N ASN A 350 -3.86 -20.05 21.85
CA ASN A 350 -2.89 -20.88 22.56
C ASN A 350 -3.34 -21.24 23.98
N ALA A 351 -4.16 -20.41 24.61
CA ALA A 351 -4.81 -20.71 25.88
C ALA A 351 -5.97 -21.72 25.76
N GLY A 352 -6.26 -22.21 24.55
CA GLY A 352 -7.26 -23.23 24.28
C GLY A 352 -8.63 -22.70 23.83
N TYR A 353 -8.82 -21.37 23.79
CA TYR A 353 -10.05 -20.77 23.31
C TYR A 353 -9.97 -20.57 21.79
N LYS A 354 -10.43 -21.56 21.01
CA LYS A 354 -10.26 -21.59 19.55
C LYS A 354 -11.45 -21.01 18.79
N THR A 355 -12.61 -20.95 19.43
CA THR A 355 -13.88 -20.51 18.84
C THR A 355 -14.52 -19.41 19.68
N ILE A 356 -15.50 -18.72 19.08
CA ILE A 356 -16.32 -17.73 19.81
C ILE A 356 -17.05 -18.38 20.99
N ASP A 357 -17.49 -19.63 20.84
CA ASP A 357 -18.17 -20.38 21.91
C ASP A 357 -17.25 -20.70 23.08
N ASP A 358 -15.98 -21.06 22.81
CA ASP A 358 -14.99 -21.29 23.88
C ASP A 358 -14.80 -20.00 24.70
N ILE A 359 -14.70 -18.85 24.02
CA ILE A 359 -14.56 -17.53 24.68
C ILE A 359 -15.84 -17.18 25.45
N LYS A 360 -17.02 -17.53 24.94
CA LYS A 360 -18.31 -17.31 25.60
C LYS A 360 -18.42 -18.12 26.90
N GLN A 361 -17.90 -19.34 26.92
CA GLN A 361 -17.89 -20.21 28.11
C GLN A 361 -16.78 -19.90 29.11
N ALA A 362 -15.66 -19.31 28.66
CA ALA A 362 -14.52 -18.96 29.51
C ALA A 362 -14.92 -18.08 30.71
N ALA A 363 -14.32 -18.27 31.89
CA ALA A 363 -14.55 -17.33 32.99
C ALA A 363 -13.87 -15.99 32.67
N LEU A 364 -14.48 -14.88 33.12
CA LEU A 364 -13.92 -13.54 32.91
C LEU A 364 -12.52 -13.39 33.52
N GLU A 365 -12.27 -14.02 34.66
CA GLU A 365 -10.96 -14.00 35.33
C GLU A 365 -9.90 -14.76 34.53
N ASP A 366 -10.26 -15.87 33.88
CA ASP A 366 -9.31 -16.63 33.05
C ASP A 366 -8.84 -15.79 31.86
N LEU A 367 -9.77 -15.10 31.19
CA LEU A 367 -9.44 -14.19 30.09
C LEU A 367 -8.59 -13.00 30.55
N LYS A 368 -8.91 -12.41 31.71
CA LYS A 368 -8.17 -11.28 32.28
C LYS A 368 -6.74 -11.65 32.71
N ASN A 369 -6.51 -12.92 33.05
CA ASN A 369 -5.20 -13.40 33.43
C ASN A 369 -4.29 -13.69 32.22
N LEU A 370 -4.84 -13.69 31.01
CA LEU A 370 -4.03 -13.86 29.80
C LEU A 370 -3.13 -12.65 29.54
N PRO A 371 -1.90 -12.86 29.04
CA PRO A 371 -1.01 -11.77 28.68
C PRO A 371 -1.67 -10.80 27.70
N LEU A 372 -1.48 -9.50 27.89
CA LEU A 372 -2.02 -8.42 27.03
C LEU A 372 -3.56 -8.34 26.96
N ILE A 373 -4.28 -9.15 27.72
CA ILE A 373 -5.74 -9.13 27.83
C ILE A 373 -6.09 -8.56 29.20
N GLY A 374 -5.97 -7.24 29.28
CA GLY A 374 -6.34 -6.50 30.47
C GLY A 374 -7.86 -6.51 30.72
N PRO A 375 -8.28 -5.99 31.89
CA PRO A 375 -9.67 -6.04 32.34
C PRO A 375 -10.66 -5.37 31.34
N ARG A 376 -10.28 -4.22 30.77
CA ARG A 376 -11.08 -3.51 29.75
C ARG A 376 -11.26 -4.32 28.47
N VAL A 377 -10.23 -5.05 28.04
CA VAL A 377 -10.26 -5.87 26.83
C VAL A 377 -11.13 -7.11 27.07
N ALA A 378 -10.92 -7.80 28.19
CA ALA A 378 -11.74 -8.95 28.59
C ALA A 378 -13.24 -8.58 28.70
N LYS A 379 -13.56 -7.41 29.26
CA LYS A 379 -14.93 -6.89 29.31
C LYS A 379 -15.52 -6.71 27.91
N ARG A 380 -14.85 -5.97 27.02
CA ARG A 380 -15.32 -5.77 25.63
C ARG A 380 -15.49 -7.07 24.86
N ILE A 381 -14.63 -8.05 25.08
CA ILE A 381 -14.76 -9.38 24.46
C ILE A 381 -16.06 -10.04 24.94
N LYS A 382 -16.31 -10.07 26.25
CA LYS A 382 -17.53 -10.65 26.85
C LYS A 382 -18.81 -9.92 26.47
N GLU A 383 -18.76 -8.59 26.31
CA GLU A 383 -19.91 -7.81 25.81
C GLU A 383 -20.33 -8.23 24.40
N GLN A 384 -19.35 -8.58 23.54
CA GLN A 384 -19.62 -8.99 22.16
C GLN A 384 -20.10 -10.44 22.06
N VAL A 385 -19.47 -11.38 22.76
CA VAL A 385 -19.81 -12.82 22.65
C VAL A 385 -20.95 -13.24 23.58
N GLY A 386 -21.28 -12.39 24.56
CA GLY A 386 -22.21 -12.69 25.64
C GLY A 386 -21.69 -13.76 26.60
N GLY A 387 -22.61 -14.46 27.26
CA GLY A 387 -22.30 -15.52 28.22
C GLY A 387 -22.51 -15.11 29.68
N PHE A 388 -22.42 -16.09 30.58
CA PHE A 388 -22.67 -15.85 32.00
C PHE A 388 -21.46 -15.17 32.64
N VAL A 389 -21.66 -13.96 33.18
CA VAL A 389 -20.65 -13.25 33.96
C VAL A 389 -21.20 -12.99 35.36
N ARG A 390 -20.43 -13.35 36.39
CA ARG A 390 -20.81 -13.07 37.78
C ARG A 390 -20.88 -11.55 37.99
N LYS A 391 -22.00 -11.06 38.53
CA LYS A 391 -22.27 -9.63 38.75
C LYS A 391 -21.15 -8.91 39.52
N GLU A 392 -20.62 -9.55 40.57
CA GLU A 392 -19.51 -9.01 41.37
C GLU A 392 -18.19 -8.83 40.58
N ALA A 393 -17.89 -9.74 39.64
CA ALA A 393 -16.70 -9.62 38.80
C ALA A 393 -16.87 -8.53 37.74
N TRP A 394 -18.10 -8.28 37.30
CA TRP A 394 -18.45 -7.22 36.36
C TRP A 394 -18.33 -5.82 36.98
N GLU A 395 -18.86 -5.63 38.19
CA GLU A 395 -18.82 -4.35 38.91
C GLU A 395 -17.39 -3.98 39.34
N LYS A 396 -16.53 -4.97 39.63
CA LYS A 396 -15.10 -4.75 39.90
C LYS A 396 -14.30 -4.24 38.70
N LEU A 397 -14.80 -4.38 37.46
CA LEU A 397 -14.10 -3.88 36.27
C LEU A 397 -14.25 -2.38 36.08
N ASP A 398 -15.35 -1.79 36.57
CA ASP A 398 -15.63 -0.35 36.43
C ASP A 398 -14.86 0.51 37.45
N THR A 399 -14.17 -0.12 38.40
CA THR A 399 -13.44 0.54 39.50
C THR A 399 -11.92 0.44 39.40
N VAL A 400 -11.37 -0.28 38.41
CA VAL A 400 -9.91 -0.47 38.26
C VAL A 400 -9.33 0.56 37.29
N ASP A 401 -8.84 1.67 37.83
CA ASP A 401 -8.19 2.73 37.06
C ASP A 401 -6.70 2.45 36.75
N GLU A 402 -6.04 1.53 37.46
CA GLU A 402 -4.62 1.21 37.26
C GLU A 402 -4.39 -0.30 37.06
N TRP A 403 -4.62 -0.79 35.84
CA TRP A 403 -4.04 -2.06 35.43
C TRP A 403 -2.63 -1.82 34.89
N LYS A 404 -1.61 -2.27 35.64
CA LYS A 404 -0.22 -2.30 35.16
C LYS A 404 -0.03 -3.51 34.27
N GLN A 405 0.30 -3.26 33.01
CA GLN A 405 0.65 -4.28 32.03
C GLN A 405 1.90 -5.03 32.49
N LYS A 406 1.76 -6.33 32.79
CA LYS A 406 2.89 -7.22 33.05
C LYS A 406 3.67 -7.46 31.75
N ALA A 407 4.98 -7.54 31.83
CA ALA A 407 5.82 -7.81 30.67
C ALA A 407 5.55 -9.24 30.16
N LEU A 408 5.67 -9.48 28.84
CA LEU A 408 5.53 -10.83 28.27
C LEU A 408 6.50 -11.85 28.88
N SER A 409 7.63 -11.39 29.43
CA SER A 409 8.61 -12.20 30.16
C SER A 409 8.20 -12.62 31.57
N GLU A 410 7.10 -12.07 32.10
CA GLU A 410 6.58 -12.37 33.45
C GLU A 410 5.45 -13.40 33.44
N PHE A 411 5.18 -14.03 32.28
CA PHE A 411 4.12 -15.01 32.06
C PHE A 411 4.66 -16.37 31.64
#